data_AF-A0A2I4B6F1-F1
#
_entry.id   AF-A0A2I4B6F1-F1
#
_cell.length_a   1.000
_cell.length_b   1.000
_cell.length_c   1.000
_cell.angle_alpha   90.00
_cell.angle_beta   90.00
_cell.angle_gamma   90.00
#
_symmetry.space_group_name_H-M   'P 1'
#
loop_
_entity.id
_entity.type
_entity.pdbx_description
1 polymer ?
#
loop_
_entity_poly.entity_id
_entity_poly.type
_entity_poly.pdbx_seq_one_letter_code
_entity_poly.pdbx_strand_id
1 'polypeptide(L)'
;MILPATTTDRLVVYREVETGLLVCGGRIHGFREDCMAVPLLPSNAWVSNLLAREAHNEGHEGVAATLLKMRRKAWVIQGRRVAKRVVENCLICKKYKARRCQQIMGDLPPERAKPAAPFEFTTVDLFGPYLVKDIVKKRVSMKVWGVVFSCMASRAVHVDLADTMSTESFLMTYQRFTAIRGHPRKIWSDPGTNFIGAKSALRELYQFLDSQDKGAIVEMSAQKGTQWEWTIYPADSPHRSGAAEAAIRTTKKALQSL
;
A
#
# COMPACT_ATOMS: atom_id res chain seq x y z
N MET A 1 9.42 -3.69 56.98
CA MET A 1 9.60 -3.79 55.51
C MET A 1 10.84 -2.99 55.15
N ILE A 2 11.98 -3.67 54.90
CA ILE A 2 13.25 -3.01 54.60
C ILE A 2 13.22 -2.58 53.13
N LEU A 3 13.21 -1.27 52.87
CA LEU A 3 13.20 -0.72 51.51
C LEU A 3 14.65 -0.70 50.97
N PRO A 4 14.90 -1.16 49.72
CA PRO A 4 16.26 -1.26 49.18
C PRO A 4 16.92 0.11 48.99
N ALA A 5 18.19 0.19 49.39
CA ALA A 5 18.96 1.41 49.73
C ALA A 5 19.27 2.42 48.61
N THR A 6 18.88 2.21 47.35
CA THR A 6 19.50 2.99 46.25
C THR A 6 18.83 4.34 45.94
N THR A 7 17.67 4.66 46.52
CA THR A 7 16.93 5.91 46.20
C THR A 7 16.70 6.81 47.41
N THR A 8 16.73 6.28 48.64
CA THR A 8 16.45 7.02 49.88
C THR A 8 17.61 7.89 50.33
N ASP A 9 18.86 7.48 50.09
CA ASP A 9 20.07 8.17 50.58
C ASP A 9 20.29 9.56 49.95
N ARG A 10 19.48 9.93 48.96
CA ARG A 10 19.51 11.24 48.29
C ARG A 10 18.21 12.03 48.46
N LEU A 11 17.24 11.49 49.21
CA LEU A 11 15.93 12.09 49.41
C LEU A 11 15.72 12.43 50.89
N VAL A 12 15.08 13.56 51.14
CA VAL A 12 14.62 13.91 52.49
C VAL A 12 13.28 13.21 52.70
N VAL A 13 13.29 12.17 53.54
CA VAL A 13 12.11 11.36 53.86
C VAL A 13 11.86 11.46 55.36
N TYR A 14 10.67 11.87 55.74
CA TYR A 14 10.25 11.98 57.13
C TYR A 14 8.80 11.50 57.28
N ARG A 15 8.39 11.27 58.53
CA ARG A 15 7.02 10.89 58.86
C ARG A 15 6.23 12.15 59.18
N GLU A 16 5.14 12.36 58.46
CA GLU A 16 4.22 13.47 58.73
C GLU A 16 3.42 13.18 60.01
N VAL A 17 3.34 14.15 60.92
CA VAL A 17 2.77 13.97 62.26
C VAL A 17 1.25 13.80 62.22
N GLU A 18 0.57 14.51 61.31
CA GLU A 18 -0.90 14.51 61.20
C GLU A 18 -1.44 13.23 60.55
N THR A 19 -0.86 12.81 59.42
CA THR A 19 -1.35 11.66 58.65
C THR A 19 -0.64 10.35 59.04
N GLY A 20 0.52 10.44 59.70
CA GLY A 20 1.38 9.30 60.00
C GLY A 20 2.09 8.70 58.77
N LEU A 21 1.93 9.29 57.57
CA LEU A 21 2.50 8.80 56.32
C LEU A 21 3.98 9.16 56.19
N LEU A 22 4.71 8.34 55.42
CA LEU A 22 6.04 8.70 54.97
C LEU A 22 5.93 9.63 53.77
N VAL A 23 6.53 10.81 53.87
CA VAL A 23 6.53 11.82 52.81
C VAL A 23 7.94 12.10 52.33
N CYS A 24 8.06 12.46 51.06
CA CYS A 24 9.30 12.85 50.42
C CYS A 24 9.28 14.37 50.19
N GLY A 25 10.14 15.09 50.92
CA GLY A 25 10.30 16.55 50.81
C GLY A 25 11.16 17.00 49.63
N GLY A 26 11.82 16.07 48.93
CA GLY A 26 12.66 16.36 47.78
C GLY A 26 14.05 15.73 47.89
N ARG A 27 15.02 16.30 47.16
CA ARG A 27 16.42 15.83 47.19
C ARG A 27 17.20 16.57 48.28
N ILE A 28 18.10 15.87 48.97
CA ILE A 28 18.92 16.40 50.07
C ILE A 28 19.66 17.70 49.67
N HIS A 29 20.22 17.76 48.46
CA HIS A 29 20.97 18.93 47.97
C HIS A 29 20.11 20.18 47.65
N GLY A 30 18.78 20.07 47.61
CA GLY A 30 17.90 21.17 47.20
C GLY A 30 16.66 21.30 48.07
N PHE A 31 16.68 20.71 49.26
CA PHE A 31 15.55 20.75 50.20
C PHE A 31 15.46 22.13 50.86
N ARG A 32 14.25 22.67 50.92
CA ARG A 32 13.87 23.81 51.75
C ARG A 32 12.68 23.37 52.59
N GLU A 33 12.58 23.83 53.82
CA GLU A 33 11.49 23.44 54.73
C GLU A 33 10.11 23.82 54.18
N ASP A 34 10.04 24.87 53.35
CA ASP A 34 8.81 25.33 52.70
C ASP A 34 8.37 24.50 51.47
N CYS A 35 9.10 23.44 51.12
CA CYS A 35 8.80 22.62 49.95
C CYS A 35 7.63 21.66 50.25
N MET A 36 6.59 21.68 49.39
CA MET A 36 5.48 20.74 49.45
C MET A 36 5.99 19.30 49.36
N ALA A 37 5.83 18.53 50.45
CA ALA A 37 6.18 17.13 50.49
C ALA A 37 5.08 16.28 49.85
N VAL A 38 5.47 15.17 49.22
CA VAL A 38 4.54 14.25 48.57
C VAL A 38 4.61 12.86 49.22
N PRO A 39 3.50 12.12 49.35
CA PRO A 39 3.51 10.78 49.92
C PRO A 39 4.46 9.81 49.20
N LEU A 40 5.16 8.98 49.96
CA LEU A 40 6.02 7.92 49.45
C LEU A 40 5.18 6.66 49.18
N LEU A 41 5.18 6.17 47.94
CA LEU A 41 4.39 5.00 47.55
C LEU A 41 5.30 3.85 47.06
N PRO A 42 4.99 2.59 47.41
CA PRO A 42 5.73 1.46 46.89
C PRO A 42 5.31 1.15 45.43
N SER A 43 6.25 0.72 44.58
CA SER A 43 6.00 0.45 43.14
C SER A 43 4.93 -0.61 42.87
N ASN A 44 4.76 -1.55 43.78
CA ASN A 44 3.84 -2.69 43.66
C ASN A 44 2.42 -2.38 44.15
N ALA A 45 2.19 -1.24 44.81
CA ALA A 45 0.86 -0.87 45.23
C ALA A 45 -0.04 -0.54 44.03
N TRP A 46 -1.30 -0.96 44.14
CA TRP A 46 -2.37 -0.64 43.19
C TRP A 46 -2.44 0.87 42.88
N VAL A 47 -2.38 1.72 43.92
CA VAL A 47 -2.45 3.18 43.78
C VAL A 47 -1.31 3.75 42.93
N SER A 48 -0.11 3.15 42.97
CA SER A 48 1.02 3.56 42.14
C SER A 48 0.75 3.31 40.65
N ASN A 49 0.02 2.24 40.33
CA ASN A 49 -0.40 1.96 38.96
C ASN A 49 -1.48 2.93 38.48
N LEU A 50 -2.47 3.22 39.33
CA LEU A 50 -3.51 4.20 39.05
C LEU A 50 -2.92 5.58 38.79
N LEU A 51 -2.02 6.04 39.66
CA LEU A 51 -1.35 7.32 39.54
C LEU A 51 -0.58 7.41 38.21
N ALA A 52 0.11 6.34 37.82
CA ALA A 52 0.81 6.29 36.53
C ALA A 52 -0.15 6.32 35.33
N ARG A 53 -1.32 5.67 35.43
CA ARG A 53 -2.37 5.69 34.39
C ARG A 53 -2.99 7.08 34.25
N GLU A 54 -3.36 7.69 35.37
CA GLU A 54 -3.90 9.06 35.39
C GLU A 54 -2.91 10.04 34.76
N ALA A 55 -1.66 10.06 35.25
CA ALA A 55 -0.60 10.92 34.73
C ALA A 55 -0.30 10.68 33.24
N HIS A 56 -0.45 9.44 32.75
CA HIS A 56 -0.29 9.13 31.33
C HIS A 56 -1.48 9.61 30.50
N ASN A 57 -2.71 9.43 30.99
CA ASN A 57 -3.94 9.76 30.27
C ASN A 57 -4.18 11.27 30.12
N GLU A 58 -3.50 12.12 30.90
CA GLU A 58 -3.53 13.57 30.72
C GLU A 58 -3.02 14.04 29.34
N GLY A 59 -2.15 13.27 28.67
CA GLY A 59 -1.57 13.71 27.40
C GLY A 59 -0.84 12.67 26.57
N HIS A 60 -0.84 11.39 26.98
CA HIS A 60 -0.17 10.29 26.31
C HIS A 60 1.33 10.52 26.00
N GLU A 61 1.98 11.31 26.85
CA GLU A 61 3.39 11.66 26.72
C GLU A 61 4.30 10.46 27.03
N GLY A 62 5.61 10.65 26.76
CA GLY A 62 6.62 9.65 27.04
C GLY A 62 6.85 9.39 28.54
N VAL A 63 7.60 8.32 28.83
CA VAL A 63 7.86 7.82 30.19
C VAL A 63 8.39 8.90 31.14
N ALA A 64 9.26 9.79 30.67
CA ALA A 64 9.84 10.85 31.50
C ALA A 64 8.80 11.87 31.97
N ALA A 65 7.88 12.24 31.09
CA ALA A 65 6.86 13.24 31.39
C ALA A 65 5.73 12.65 32.25
N THR A 66 5.32 11.40 31.98
CA THR A 66 4.45 10.63 32.88
C THR A 66 5.05 10.56 34.29
N LEU A 67 6.34 10.27 34.42
CA LEU A 67 7.01 10.23 35.72
C LEU A 67 7.03 11.59 36.43
N LEU A 68 7.23 12.69 35.69
CA LEU A 68 7.20 14.04 36.25
C LEU A 68 5.81 14.39 36.79
N LYS A 69 4.75 14.04 36.05
CA LYS A 69 3.35 14.24 36.47
C LYS A 69 3.01 13.42 37.71
N MET A 70 3.42 12.14 37.76
CA MET A 70 3.26 11.31 38.96
C MET A 70 3.87 11.98 40.21
N ARG A 71 5.07 12.55 40.07
CA ARG A 71 5.81 13.20 41.16
C ARG A 71 5.16 14.46 41.73
N ARG A 72 4.19 15.06 41.02
CA ARG A 72 3.40 16.18 41.56
C ARG A 72 2.46 15.73 42.69
N LYS A 73 2.06 14.45 42.70
CA LYS A 73 1.11 13.91 43.68
C LYS A 73 1.76 12.91 44.65
N ALA A 74 2.72 12.11 44.20
CA ALA A 74 3.38 11.12 45.06
C ALA A 74 4.77 10.72 44.54
N TRP A 75 5.66 10.37 45.47
CA TRP A 75 6.96 9.79 45.16
C TRP A 75 6.88 8.26 45.15
N VAL A 76 6.68 7.68 43.97
CA VAL A 76 6.67 6.22 43.79
C VAL A 76 8.11 5.69 43.73
N ILE A 77 8.48 4.79 44.65
CA ILE A 77 9.75 4.05 44.62
C ILE A 77 9.83 3.27 43.31
N GLN A 78 10.93 3.34 42.57
CA GLN A 78 11.03 2.78 41.20
C GLN A 78 9.94 3.28 40.23
N GLY A 79 9.40 4.50 40.43
CA GLY A 79 8.29 5.05 39.65
C GLY A 79 8.50 5.04 38.13
N ARG A 80 9.75 5.18 37.65
CA ARG A 80 10.07 5.07 36.21
C ARG A 80 9.68 3.71 35.62
N ARG A 81 9.81 2.62 36.40
CA ARG A 81 9.42 1.27 35.99
C ARG A 81 7.91 1.16 35.83
N VAL A 82 7.15 1.77 36.74
CA VAL A 82 5.69 1.80 36.69
C VAL A 82 5.21 2.63 35.49
N ALA A 83 5.77 3.84 35.31
CA ALA A 83 5.46 4.71 34.17
C ALA A 83 5.77 4.02 32.83
N LYS A 84 6.94 3.37 32.70
CA LYS A 84 7.32 2.62 31.50
C LYS A 84 6.29 1.54 31.16
N ARG A 85 5.88 0.74 32.15
CA ARG A 85 4.87 -0.32 31.97
C ARG A 85 3.53 0.24 31.48
N VAL A 86 3.08 1.39 32.00
CA VAL A 86 1.82 2.01 31.57
C VAL A 86 1.92 2.53 30.13
N VAL A 87 2.97 3.29 29.81
CA VAL A 87 3.19 3.86 28.48
C VAL A 87 3.32 2.77 27.41
N GLU A 88 4.06 1.70 27.69
CA GLU A 88 4.26 0.59 26.74
C GLU A 88 3.00 -0.23 26.51
N ASN A 89 2.09 -0.31 27.48
CA ASN A 89 0.83 -1.05 27.35
C ASN A 89 -0.35 -0.20 26.85
N CYS A 90 -0.16 1.11 26.71
CA CYS A 90 -1.20 2.00 26.21
C CYS A 90 -1.50 1.74 24.72
N LEU A 91 -2.74 1.31 24.42
CA LEU A 91 -3.19 1.04 23.05
C LEU A 91 -3.14 2.29 22.16
N ILE A 92 -3.44 3.46 22.72
CA ILE A 92 -3.41 4.74 22.01
C ILE A 92 -1.98 5.04 21.56
N CYS A 93 -1.01 4.98 22.49
CA CYS A 93 0.40 5.19 22.16
C CYS A 93 0.96 4.12 21.22
N LYS A 94 0.54 2.85 21.34
CA LYS A 94 0.93 1.80 20.40
C LYS A 94 0.43 2.10 18.98
N LYS A 95 -0.81 2.56 18.83
CA LYS A 95 -1.37 2.97 17.53
C LYS A 95 -0.62 4.17 16.95
N TYR A 96 -0.33 5.20 17.75
CA TYR A 96 0.43 6.37 17.28
C TYR A 96 1.87 6.04 16.87
N LYS A 97 2.51 5.08 17.55
CA LYS A 97 3.88 4.63 17.21
C LYS A 97 3.92 3.56 16.11
N ALA A 98 2.79 2.99 15.73
CA ALA A 98 2.75 1.97 14.69
C ALA A 98 3.30 2.56 13.38
N ARG A 99 4.32 1.91 12.81
CA ARG A 99 4.85 2.30 11.51
C ARG A 99 3.73 2.13 10.48
N ARG A 100 3.44 3.19 9.72
CA ARG A 100 2.54 3.10 8.56
C ARG A 100 3.12 2.06 7.60
N CYS A 101 2.26 1.24 7.00
CA CYS A 101 2.70 0.28 5.98
C CYS A 101 3.50 1.03 4.90
N GLN A 102 4.75 0.62 4.68
CA GLN A 102 5.55 1.14 3.57
C GLN A 102 5.20 0.32 2.32
N GLN A 103 5.09 1.00 1.18
CA GLN A 103 4.90 0.32 -0.11
C GLN A 103 6.18 -0.46 -0.41
N ILE A 104 6.10 -1.79 -0.35
CA ILE A 104 7.18 -2.68 -0.78
C ILE A 104 7.12 -2.74 -2.30
N MET A 105 8.17 -2.26 -2.97
CA MET A 105 8.31 -2.40 -4.42
C MET A 105 8.68 -3.84 -4.73
N GLY A 106 7.85 -4.55 -5.51
CA GLY A 106 8.20 -5.87 -6.03
C GLY A 106 9.19 -5.79 -7.18
N ASP A 107 9.91 -6.87 -7.43
CA ASP A 107 10.80 -6.99 -8.59
C ASP A 107 10.02 -6.82 -9.91
N LEU A 108 10.69 -6.23 -10.91
CA LEU A 108 10.11 -6.11 -12.24
C LEU A 108 10.03 -7.48 -12.92
N PRO A 109 8.94 -7.78 -13.64
CA PRO A 109 8.81 -9.04 -14.36
C PRO A 109 9.90 -9.15 -15.45
N PRO A 110 10.41 -10.37 -15.73
CA PRO A 110 11.47 -10.56 -16.73
C PRO A 110 11.06 -10.09 -18.13
N GLU A 111 9.76 -10.09 -18.44
CA GLU A 111 9.19 -9.57 -19.69
C GLU A 111 9.34 -8.05 -19.85
N ARG A 112 9.68 -7.34 -18.77
CA ARG A 112 10.06 -5.91 -18.78
C ARG A 112 11.57 -5.70 -18.72
N ALA A 113 12.31 -6.64 -18.14
CA ALA A 113 13.74 -6.49 -17.88
C ALA A 113 14.63 -7.05 -18.99
N LYS A 114 14.17 -8.10 -19.70
CA LYS A 114 14.94 -8.75 -20.76
C LYS A 114 14.67 -8.10 -22.13
N PRO A 115 15.67 -8.06 -23.03
CA PRO A 115 15.44 -7.69 -24.42
C PRO A 115 14.38 -8.59 -25.06
N ALA A 116 13.41 -7.98 -25.74
CA ALA A 116 12.33 -8.66 -26.43
C ALA A 116 11.93 -7.84 -27.66
N ALA A 117 11.27 -8.48 -28.64
CA ALA A 117 10.79 -7.78 -29.81
C ALA A 117 9.67 -6.78 -29.43
N PRO A 118 9.51 -5.66 -30.17
CA PRO A 118 8.40 -4.74 -29.95
C PRO A 118 7.06 -5.49 -29.97
N PHE A 119 6.21 -5.21 -28.99
CA PHE A 119 4.89 -5.83 -28.79
C PHE A 119 4.87 -7.35 -28.54
N GLU A 120 6.02 -8.01 -28.38
CA GLU A 120 6.07 -9.44 -28.01
C GLU A 120 5.37 -9.69 -26.66
N PHE A 121 5.58 -8.79 -25.71
CA PHE A 121 4.92 -8.75 -24.41
C PHE A 121 4.06 -7.49 -24.33
N THR A 122 2.74 -7.67 -24.30
CA THR A 122 1.78 -6.57 -24.42
C THR A 122 0.76 -6.58 -23.30
N THR A 123 0.59 -5.46 -22.61
CA THR A 123 -0.54 -5.23 -21.70
C THR A 123 -1.64 -4.48 -22.44
N VAL A 124 -2.89 -4.90 -22.25
CA VAL A 124 -4.06 -4.36 -22.93
C VAL A 124 -5.05 -3.84 -21.91
N ASP A 125 -5.61 -2.67 -22.20
CA ASP A 125 -6.62 -2.04 -21.35
C ASP A 125 -7.57 -1.18 -22.20
N LEU A 126 -8.78 -0.93 -21.70
CA LEU A 126 -9.77 -0.06 -22.31
C LEU A 126 -9.94 1.22 -21.52
N PHE A 127 -10.22 2.30 -22.24
CA PHE A 127 -10.50 3.60 -21.63
C PHE A 127 -11.63 4.33 -22.36
N GLY A 128 -12.37 5.15 -21.61
CA GLY A 128 -13.56 5.83 -22.10
C GLY A 128 -14.64 5.86 -21.02
N PRO A 129 -15.92 5.96 -21.40
CA PRO A 129 -16.43 6.15 -22.76
C PRO A 129 -16.17 7.59 -23.27
N TYR A 130 -15.98 7.73 -24.58
CA TYR A 130 -15.99 9.01 -25.27
C TYR A 130 -17.29 9.18 -26.03
N LEU A 131 -17.88 10.37 -25.99
CA LEU A 131 -19.06 10.71 -26.77
C LEU A 131 -18.61 11.28 -28.12
N VAL A 132 -18.89 10.55 -29.20
CA VAL A 132 -18.61 10.97 -30.56
C VAL A 132 -19.91 11.10 -31.34
N LYS A 133 -19.93 12.02 -32.32
CA LYS A 133 -21.07 12.14 -33.24
C LYS A 133 -20.95 11.08 -34.31
N ASP A 134 -22.08 10.45 -34.63
CA ASP A 134 -22.18 9.51 -35.74
C ASP A 134 -21.83 10.23 -37.06
N ILE A 135 -21.00 9.58 -37.88
CA ILE A 135 -20.48 10.13 -39.15
C ILE A 135 -21.64 10.33 -40.14
N VAL A 136 -22.61 9.43 -40.14
CA VAL A 136 -23.78 9.42 -41.03
C VAL A 136 -24.90 10.27 -40.44
N LYS A 137 -25.23 10.05 -39.16
CA LYS A 137 -26.30 10.76 -38.45
C LYS A 137 -25.72 11.79 -37.49
N LYS A 138 -25.29 12.94 -38.00
CA LYS A 138 -24.63 14.02 -37.21
C LYS A 138 -25.38 14.51 -35.95
N ARG A 139 -26.68 14.21 -35.81
CA ARG A 139 -27.53 14.51 -34.63
C ARG A 139 -27.52 13.41 -33.56
N VAL A 140 -26.98 12.23 -33.87
CA VAL A 140 -26.86 11.09 -32.97
C VAL A 140 -25.46 11.07 -32.38
N SER A 141 -25.38 11.00 -31.05
CA SER A 141 -24.13 10.77 -30.32
C SER A 141 -24.04 9.32 -29.88
N MET A 142 -22.90 8.68 -30.09
CA MET A 142 -22.62 7.33 -29.63
C MET A 142 -21.44 7.31 -28.66
N LYS A 143 -21.43 6.33 -27.77
CA LYS A 143 -20.28 6.05 -26.90
C LYS A 143 -19.31 5.17 -27.67
N VAL A 144 -18.04 5.55 -27.65
CA VAL A 144 -16.93 4.72 -28.14
C VAL A 144 -15.90 4.55 -27.04
N TRP A 145 -15.12 3.49 -27.14
CA TRP A 145 -14.06 3.16 -26.20
C TRP A 145 -12.73 3.13 -26.95
N GLY A 146 -11.67 3.60 -26.32
CA GLY A 146 -10.32 3.40 -26.80
C GLY A 146 -9.74 2.11 -26.22
N VAL A 147 -9.03 1.36 -27.04
CA VAL A 147 -8.23 0.20 -26.63
C VAL A 147 -6.76 0.60 -26.69
N VAL A 148 -6.02 0.37 -25.61
CA VAL A 148 -4.59 0.62 -25.55
C VAL A 148 -3.84 -0.70 -25.48
N PHE A 149 -2.90 -0.88 -26.40
CA PHE A 149 -1.88 -1.92 -26.36
C PHE A 149 -0.55 -1.27 -25.98
N SER A 150 -0.01 -1.62 -24.81
CA SER A 150 1.28 -1.12 -24.34
C SER A 150 2.31 -2.24 -24.32
N CYS A 151 3.44 -2.02 -25.01
CA CYS A 151 4.55 -2.95 -25.01
C CYS A 151 5.32 -2.89 -23.69
N MET A 152 5.51 -4.03 -23.05
CA MET A 152 6.21 -4.14 -21.77
C MET A 152 7.71 -3.92 -21.88
N ALA A 153 8.30 -4.31 -23.01
CA ALA A 153 9.73 -4.20 -23.29
C ALA A 153 10.14 -2.78 -23.72
N SER A 154 9.47 -2.21 -24.74
CA SER A 154 9.86 -0.91 -25.32
C SER A 154 9.05 0.29 -24.82
N ARG A 155 7.96 0.08 -24.08
CA ARG A 155 6.98 1.12 -23.71
C ARG A 155 6.24 1.75 -24.88
N ALA A 156 6.38 1.20 -26.10
CA ALA A 156 5.59 1.63 -27.25
C ALA A 156 4.09 1.46 -26.98
N VAL A 157 3.29 2.41 -27.45
CA VAL A 157 1.84 2.42 -27.28
C VAL A 157 1.18 2.37 -28.65
N HIS A 158 0.22 1.48 -28.81
CA HIS A 158 -0.71 1.46 -29.94
C HIS A 158 -2.12 1.68 -29.38
N VAL A 159 -2.83 2.63 -29.96
CA VAL A 159 -4.20 2.99 -29.55
C VAL A 159 -5.10 2.81 -30.74
N ASP A 160 -6.25 2.19 -30.50
CA ASP A 160 -7.28 1.98 -31.52
C ASP A 160 -8.68 2.16 -30.90
N LEU A 161 -9.71 2.26 -31.73
CA LEU A 161 -11.09 2.54 -31.32
C LEU A 161 -11.97 1.30 -31.41
N ALA A 162 -12.76 1.08 -30.36
CA ALA A 162 -13.81 0.07 -30.28
C ALA A 162 -15.17 0.75 -30.15
N ASP A 163 -16.12 0.34 -31.00
CA ASP A 163 -17.47 0.91 -31.04
C ASP A 163 -18.29 0.58 -29.78
N THR A 164 -18.02 -0.58 -29.18
CA THR A 164 -18.69 -1.05 -27.95
C THR A 164 -17.69 -1.68 -26.99
N MET A 165 -18.08 -1.86 -25.74
CA MET A 165 -17.32 -2.62 -24.73
C MET A 165 -17.55 -4.14 -24.87
N SER A 166 -17.87 -4.63 -26.08
CA SER A 166 -18.12 -6.05 -26.34
C SER A 166 -16.84 -6.80 -26.68
N THR A 167 -16.90 -8.13 -26.56
CA THR A 167 -15.85 -9.05 -27.02
C THR A 167 -15.57 -8.88 -28.52
N GLU A 168 -16.61 -8.75 -29.34
CA GLU A 168 -16.49 -8.66 -30.79
C GLU A 168 -15.77 -7.37 -31.22
N SER A 169 -16.16 -6.22 -30.67
CA SER A 169 -15.48 -4.95 -30.93
C SER A 169 -14.00 -5.00 -30.51
N PHE A 170 -13.69 -5.70 -29.42
CA PHE A 170 -12.31 -5.92 -29.02
C PHE A 170 -11.55 -6.82 -30.00
N LEU A 171 -12.14 -7.94 -30.47
CA LEU A 171 -11.50 -8.84 -31.42
C LEU A 171 -11.15 -8.15 -32.74
N MET A 172 -12.04 -7.28 -33.25
CA MET A 172 -11.77 -6.46 -34.43
C MET A 172 -10.58 -5.51 -34.21
N THR A 173 -10.52 -4.89 -33.05
CA THR A 173 -9.40 -4.02 -32.65
C THR A 173 -8.09 -4.83 -32.54
N TYR A 174 -8.15 -6.02 -31.97
CA TYR A 174 -7.01 -6.93 -31.85
C TYR A 174 -6.50 -7.40 -33.22
N GLN A 175 -7.39 -7.68 -34.16
CA GLN A 175 -7.03 -8.02 -35.53
C GLN A 175 -6.28 -6.87 -36.22
N ARG A 176 -6.77 -5.63 -36.09
CA ARG A 176 -6.07 -4.45 -36.64
C ARG A 176 -4.71 -4.24 -36.00
N PHE A 177 -4.62 -4.41 -34.68
CA PHE A 177 -3.35 -4.36 -33.95
C PHE A 177 -2.34 -5.40 -34.47
N THR A 178 -2.75 -6.67 -34.56
CA THR A 178 -1.86 -7.77 -34.99
C THR A 178 -1.48 -7.67 -36.47
N ALA A 179 -2.34 -7.13 -37.33
CA ALA A 179 -2.01 -6.86 -38.73
C ALA A 179 -0.88 -5.83 -38.89
N ILE A 180 -0.77 -4.86 -37.97
CA ILE A 180 0.25 -3.80 -38.02
C ILE A 180 1.49 -4.14 -37.19
N ARG A 181 1.30 -4.74 -36.02
CA ARG A 181 2.36 -4.95 -35.02
C ARG A 181 2.85 -6.40 -34.93
N GLY A 182 2.19 -7.31 -35.62
CA GLY A 182 2.41 -8.75 -35.47
C GLY A 182 1.69 -9.33 -34.25
N HIS A 183 1.71 -10.66 -34.16
CA HIS A 183 1.08 -11.40 -33.08
C HIS A 183 1.96 -11.35 -31.81
N PRO A 184 1.43 -10.85 -30.66
CA PRO A 184 2.16 -10.87 -29.41
C PRO A 184 2.35 -12.31 -28.93
N ARG A 185 3.46 -12.57 -28.24
CA ARG A 185 3.69 -13.85 -27.55
C ARG A 185 2.88 -13.91 -26.26
N LYS A 186 2.84 -12.83 -25.48
CA LYS A 186 2.06 -12.79 -24.24
C LYS A 186 1.26 -11.52 -24.10
N ILE A 187 0.01 -11.69 -23.69
CA ILE A 187 -0.93 -10.62 -23.40
C ILE A 187 -1.32 -10.63 -21.93
N TRP A 188 -1.42 -9.45 -21.33
CA TRP A 188 -2.10 -9.26 -20.05
C TRP A 188 -3.28 -8.31 -20.16
N SER A 189 -4.34 -8.60 -19.43
CA SER A 189 -5.50 -7.71 -19.28
C SER A 189 -6.09 -7.81 -17.87
N ASP A 190 -7.01 -6.91 -17.56
CA ASP A 190 -7.90 -7.03 -16.41
C ASP A 190 -8.96 -8.14 -16.65
N PRO A 191 -9.77 -8.50 -15.65
CA PRO A 191 -10.83 -9.50 -15.79
C PRO A 191 -12.12 -8.95 -16.43
N GLY A 192 -12.03 -7.93 -17.28
CA GLY A 192 -13.16 -7.43 -18.06
C GLY A 192 -13.84 -8.54 -18.87
N THR A 193 -15.18 -8.54 -18.90
CA THR A 193 -15.99 -9.60 -19.55
C THR A 193 -15.68 -9.73 -21.04
N ASN A 194 -15.40 -8.61 -21.70
CA ASN A 194 -14.96 -8.54 -23.08
C ASN A 194 -13.61 -9.22 -23.31
N PHE A 195 -12.66 -9.09 -22.38
CA PHE A 195 -11.37 -9.77 -22.46
C PHE A 195 -11.47 -11.26 -22.14
N ILE A 196 -12.32 -11.64 -21.17
CA ILE A 196 -12.59 -13.05 -20.87
C ILE A 196 -13.15 -13.76 -22.10
N GLY A 197 -14.14 -13.16 -22.76
CA GLY A 197 -14.72 -13.70 -24.00
C GLY A 197 -13.68 -13.75 -25.11
N ALA A 198 -12.91 -12.68 -25.31
CA ALA A 198 -11.91 -12.61 -26.37
C ALA A 198 -10.78 -13.61 -26.17
N LYS A 199 -10.39 -13.85 -24.91
CA LYS A 199 -9.38 -14.85 -24.55
C LYS A 199 -9.83 -16.26 -24.95
N SER A 200 -11.10 -16.60 -24.79
CA SER A 200 -11.60 -17.90 -25.24
C SER A 200 -11.50 -18.04 -26.75
N ALA A 201 -12.02 -17.06 -27.49
CA ALA A 201 -12.01 -17.06 -28.96
C ALA A 201 -10.58 -17.08 -29.53
N LEU A 202 -9.67 -16.27 -28.98
CA LEU A 202 -8.28 -16.22 -29.44
C LEU A 202 -7.52 -17.50 -29.05
N ARG A 203 -7.81 -18.13 -27.92
CA ARG A 203 -7.21 -19.41 -27.57
C ARG A 203 -7.55 -20.49 -28.60
N GLU A 204 -8.81 -20.57 -29.03
CA GLU A 204 -9.23 -21.50 -30.08
C GLU A 204 -8.52 -21.21 -31.40
N LEU A 205 -8.41 -19.93 -31.79
CA LEU A 205 -7.68 -19.52 -32.98
C LEU A 205 -6.20 -19.96 -32.93
N TYR A 206 -5.48 -19.66 -31.85
CA TYR A 206 -4.06 -20.01 -31.77
C TYR A 206 -3.83 -21.52 -31.64
N GLN A 207 -4.74 -22.26 -31.01
CA GLN A 207 -4.70 -23.73 -31.02
C GLN A 207 -4.88 -24.30 -32.42
N PHE A 208 -5.83 -23.75 -33.19
CA PHE A 208 -6.01 -24.13 -34.59
C PHE A 208 -4.78 -23.80 -35.43
N LEU A 209 -4.18 -22.61 -35.27
CA LEU A 209 -2.97 -22.23 -35.98
C LEU A 209 -1.76 -23.11 -35.62
N ASP A 210 -1.71 -23.63 -34.39
CA ASP A 210 -0.64 -24.52 -33.97
C ASP A 210 -0.80 -25.95 -34.50
N SER A 211 -2.04 -26.40 -34.75
CA SER A 211 -2.33 -27.72 -35.31
C SER A 211 -2.15 -27.82 -36.82
N GLN A 212 -2.01 -26.70 -37.53
CA GLN A 212 -1.70 -26.70 -38.96
C GLN A 212 -0.25 -27.15 -39.20
N ASP A 213 -0.04 -28.01 -40.20
CA ASP A 213 1.30 -28.47 -40.58
C ASP A 213 2.10 -27.32 -41.19
N LYS A 214 3.16 -26.89 -40.47
CA LYS A 214 3.95 -25.70 -40.81
C LYS A 214 5.16 -26.02 -41.69
N GLY A 215 5.27 -27.25 -42.23
CA GLY A 215 6.44 -27.75 -42.96
C GLY A 215 6.98 -26.83 -44.07
N ALA A 216 6.12 -26.06 -44.76
CA ALA A 216 6.53 -25.10 -45.80
C ALA A 216 6.69 -23.65 -45.31
N ILE A 217 6.17 -23.30 -44.12
CA ILE A 217 6.14 -21.92 -43.58
C ILE A 217 7.24 -21.71 -42.52
N VAL A 218 7.73 -22.78 -41.90
CA VAL A 218 8.77 -22.75 -40.85
C VAL A 218 10.15 -22.31 -41.36
N GLU A 219 10.44 -22.43 -42.65
CA GLU A 219 11.68 -21.88 -43.23
C GLU A 219 11.67 -20.35 -43.36
N MET A 220 10.48 -19.73 -43.44
CA MET A 220 10.32 -18.29 -43.67
C MET A 220 9.83 -17.51 -42.44
N SER A 221 9.07 -18.15 -41.55
CA SER A 221 8.54 -17.54 -40.34
C SER A 221 9.34 -18.05 -39.14
N ALA A 222 9.83 -17.14 -38.29
CA ALA A 222 10.75 -17.42 -37.19
C ALA A 222 10.49 -18.80 -36.53
N GLN A 223 11.54 -19.62 -36.40
CA GLN A 223 11.58 -21.01 -35.91
C GLN A 223 10.83 -21.32 -34.59
N LYS A 224 10.22 -20.32 -33.96
CA LYS A 224 9.39 -20.44 -32.77
C LYS A 224 8.00 -19.99 -33.15
N GLY A 225 7.08 -20.93 -33.32
CA GLY A 225 5.66 -20.62 -33.35
C GLY A 225 5.30 -19.70 -32.17
N THR A 226 4.35 -18.80 -32.37
CA THR A 226 3.89 -17.88 -31.33
C THR A 226 3.36 -18.71 -30.16
N GLN A 227 4.17 -18.92 -29.13
CA GLN A 227 3.74 -19.50 -27.85
C GLN A 227 2.80 -18.49 -27.19
N TRP A 228 1.58 -18.42 -27.72
CA TRP A 228 0.62 -17.41 -27.36
C TRP A 228 0.06 -17.71 -25.98
N GLU A 229 0.20 -16.74 -25.09
CA GLU A 229 -0.30 -16.82 -23.73
C GLU A 229 -1.11 -15.56 -23.41
N TRP A 230 -2.29 -15.72 -22.81
CA TRP A 230 -3.04 -14.60 -22.24
C TRP A 230 -3.28 -14.79 -20.76
N THR A 231 -2.65 -13.96 -19.95
CA THR A 231 -2.85 -13.91 -18.50
C THR A 231 -3.86 -12.82 -18.13
N ILE A 232 -4.87 -13.16 -17.34
CA ILE A 232 -5.78 -12.17 -16.74
C ILE A 232 -5.27 -11.88 -15.33
N TYR A 233 -5.10 -10.61 -14.99
CA TYR A 233 -4.68 -10.25 -13.63
C TYR A 233 -5.78 -10.59 -12.61
N PRO A 234 -5.41 -10.99 -11.39
CA PRO A 234 -6.38 -11.09 -10.30
C PRO A 234 -7.11 -9.76 -10.11
N ALA A 235 -8.37 -9.83 -9.70
CA ALA A 235 -9.12 -8.65 -9.31
C ALA A 235 -8.36 -7.84 -8.24
N ASP A 236 -8.57 -6.52 -8.22
CA ASP A 236 -7.98 -5.59 -7.26
C ASP A 236 -6.43 -5.57 -7.23
N SER A 237 -5.80 -5.83 -8.38
CA SER A 237 -4.34 -5.77 -8.55
C SER A 237 -3.86 -4.63 -9.48
N PRO A 238 -4.22 -3.35 -9.23
CA PRO A 238 -3.92 -2.22 -10.14
C PRO A 238 -2.41 -1.98 -10.33
N HIS A 239 -1.59 -2.40 -9.37
CA HIS A 239 -0.13 -2.34 -9.50
C HIS A 239 0.41 -3.17 -10.68
N ARG A 240 -0.34 -4.19 -11.15
CA ARG A 240 0.06 -5.03 -12.28
C ARG A 240 -0.34 -4.45 -13.64
N SER A 241 -1.38 -3.61 -13.71
CA SER A 241 -1.84 -2.90 -14.90
C SER A 241 -1.13 -1.57 -15.16
N GLY A 242 -0.19 -1.16 -14.29
CA GLY A 242 0.41 0.17 -14.32
C GLY A 242 1.06 0.58 -15.65
N ALA A 243 1.50 -0.37 -16.49
CA ALA A 243 2.00 -0.07 -17.84
C ALA A 243 0.89 0.46 -18.77
N ALA A 244 -0.25 -0.22 -18.81
CA ALA A 244 -1.40 0.17 -19.59
C ALA A 244 -2.06 1.43 -19.03
N GLU A 245 -2.17 1.57 -17.70
CA GLU A 245 -2.70 2.80 -17.06
C GLU A 245 -1.84 4.03 -17.37
N ALA A 246 -0.51 3.90 -17.33
CA ALA A 246 0.41 4.97 -17.70
C ALA A 246 0.26 5.34 -19.19
N ALA A 247 0.08 4.35 -20.05
CA ALA A 247 -0.21 4.58 -21.46
C ALA A 247 -1.55 5.31 -21.66
N ILE A 248 -2.63 4.87 -21.01
CA ILE A 248 -3.94 5.54 -21.02
C ILE A 248 -3.82 7.00 -20.55
N ARG A 249 -3.10 7.26 -19.46
CA ARG A 249 -2.88 8.61 -18.96
C ARG A 249 -2.20 9.49 -20.00
N THR A 250 -1.23 8.94 -20.72
CA THR A 250 -0.50 9.64 -21.78
C THR A 250 -1.41 9.92 -22.98
N THR A 251 -2.16 8.92 -23.42
CA THR A 251 -3.15 9.03 -24.51
C THR A 251 -4.23 10.07 -24.19
N LYS A 252 -4.81 10.04 -22.98
CA LYS A 252 -5.82 11.00 -22.54
C LYS A 252 -5.33 12.44 -22.61
N LYS A 253 -4.09 12.69 -22.16
CA LYS A 253 -3.48 14.02 -22.24
C LYS A 253 -3.30 14.48 -23.67
N ALA A 254 -2.80 13.61 -24.55
CA ALA A 254 -2.60 13.93 -25.97
C ALA A 254 -3.93 14.25 -26.67
N LEU A 255 -4.99 13.50 -26.37
CA LEU A 255 -6.33 13.74 -26.93
C LEU A 255 -6.97 15.05 -26.43
N GLN A 256 -6.67 15.49 -25.22
CA GLN A 256 -7.19 16.76 -24.67
C GLN A 256 -6.43 17.99 -25.13
N SER A 257 -5.18 17.82 -25.59
CA SER A 257 -4.36 18.91 -26.13
C SER A 257 -4.58 19.16 -27.63
N LEU A 258 -5.42 18.36 -28.28
CA LEU A 258 -5.86 18.51 -29.67
C LEU A 258 -7.14 19.34 -29.71
#